data_AF-A0A1Y4SCB4-F1
#
_entry.id   AF-A0A1Y4SCB4-F1
#
_cell.length_a   1.000
_cell.length_b   1.000
_cell.length_c   1.000
_cell.angle_alpha   90.00
_cell.angle_beta   90.00
_cell.angle_gamma   90.00
#
_symmetry.space_group_name_H-M   'P 1'
#
loop_
_entity.id
_entity.type
_entity.pdbx_description
1 polymer ?
#
loop_
_entity_poly.entity_id
_entity_poly.type
_entity_poly.pdbx_seq_one_letter_code
_entity_poly.pdbx_strand_id
1 'polypeptide(L)'
;MIVLFEESPAVFHKYPGVYLHYGKTKFETGLPLELLQEFCLIALDVFCEIPYSKDEKSEQKAWLSLLTTEDLKNAERWIQEYPWLEEIYQEIAMLRRKPEEVLGMWSEALRMLDENSLKYYVDELKEEVQRITEEKNAELREKDAEIEALKKELAELKNT
;
A
#
# COMPACT_ATOMS: atom_id res chain seq x y z
N MET A 1 2.81 -6.74 -8.70
CA MET A 1 2.75 -8.09 -8.12
C MET A 1 4.12 -8.50 -7.64
N ILE A 2 4.23 -9.06 -6.43
CA ILE A 2 5.49 -9.61 -5.91
C ILE A 2 5.40 -11.13 -5.97
N VAL A 3 6.45 -11.79 -6.48
CA VAL A 3 6.55 -13.25 -6.55
C VAL A 3 7.85 -13.66 -5.86
N LEU A 4 7.73 -14.53 -4.85
CA LEU A 4 8.84 -15.08 -4.08
C LEU A 4 9.14 -16.49 -4.58
N PHE A 5 10.41 -16.79 -4.84
CA PHE A 5 10.91 -18.12 -5.15
C PHE A 5 11.79 -18.60 -4.01
N GLU A 6 11.36 -19.65 -3.31
CA GLU A 6 12.19 -20.34 -2.32
C GLU A 6 13.37 -21.03 -3.02
N GLU A 7 13.08 -21.81 -4.06
CA GLU A 7 14.05 -22.33 -5.02
C GLU A 7 13.80 -21.69 -6.40
N SER A 8 14.74 -20.85 -6.86
CA SER A 8 14.57 -20.08 -8.08
C SER A 8 15.01 -20.86 -9.32
N PRO A 9 14.33 -20.65 -10.47
CA PRO A 9 14.76 -21.26 -11.73
C PRO A 9 16.21 -20.91 -12.08
N ALA A 10 16.91 -21.80 -12.81
CA ALA A 10 18.32 -21.64 -13.18
C ALA A 10 18.68 -20.32 -13.88
N VAL A 11 17.71 -19.57 -14.43
CA VAL A 11 17.92 -18.24 -15.01
C VAL A 11 18.32 -17.18 -13.97
N PHE A 12 17.82 -17.28 -12.74
CA PHE A 12 18.14 -16.35 -11.65
C PHE A 12 19.60 -16.48 -11.23
N HIS A 13 20.07 -17.73 -11.15
CA HIS A 13 21.46 -18.09 -10.85
C HIS A 13 22.49 -17.61 -11.88
N LYS A 14 22.05 -17.09 -13.04
CA LYS A 14 22.94 -16.40 -14.00
C LYS A 14 23.35 -14.99 -13.53
N TYR A 15 22.68 -14.47 -12.50
CA TYR A 15 22.90 -13.15 -11.92
C TYR A 15 23.22 -13.26 -10.41
N PRO A 16 24.37 -13.83 -10.03
CA PRO A 16 24.72 -14.04 -8.64
C PRO A 16 24.76 -12.71 -7.87
N GLY A 17 24.24 -12.72 -6.65
CA GLY A 17 24.13 -11.52 -5.81
C GLY A 17 22.98 -10.58 -6.18
N VAL A 18 22.23 -10.86 -7.24
CA VAL A 18 21.03 -10.11 -7.62
C VAL A 18 19.82 -11.01 -7.35
N TYR A 19 19.18 -10.78 -6.22
CA TYR A 19 17.99 -11.54 -5.80
C TYR A 19 16.68 -10.84 -6.13
N LEU A 20 16.71 -9.55 -6.52
CA LEU A 20 15.53 -8.75 -6.82
C LEU A 20 15.51 -8.36 -8.30
N HIS A 21 14.42 -8.74 -8.98
CA HIS A 21 14.23 -8.46 -10.40
C HIS A 21 12.90 -7.75 -10.62
N TYR A 22 12.99 -6.47 -10.91
CA TYR A 22 11.83 -5.65 -11.23
C TYR A 22 11.59 -5.59 -12.73
N GLY A 23 10.36 -5.89 -13.13
CA GLY A 23 9.91 -5.95 -14.52
C GLY A 23 8.74 -4.99 -14.76
N LYS A 24 8.84 -4.23 -15.86
CA LYS A 24 7.74 -3.45 -16.42
C LYS A 24 7.42 -3.96 -17.83
N THR A 25 6.15 -3.89 -18.21
CA THR A 25 5.72 -4.26 -19.56
C THR A 25 6.12 -3.16 -20.56
N LYS A 26 6.66 -3.57 -21.71
CA LYS A 26 6.91 -2.69 -22.86
C LYS A 26 6.41 -3.36 -24.13
N PHE A 27 5.80 -2.59 -25.01
CA PHE A 27 5.34 -3.07 -26.30
C PHE A 27 6.49 -3.09 -27.30
N GLU A 28 6.59 -4.14 -28.10
CA GLU A 28 7.63 -4.30 -29.13
C GLU A 28 7.62 -3.19 -30.18
N THR A 29 6.47 -2.56 -30.40
CA THR A 29 6.29 -1.42 -31.31
C THR A 29 6.90 -0.12 -30.78
N GLY A 30 7.31 -0.08 -29.52
CA GLY A 30 7.76 1.13 -28.84
C GLY A 30 6.62 2.05 -28.38
N LEU A 31 5.37 1.57 -28.41
CA LEU A 31 4.20 2.32 -27.91
C LEU A 31 4.44 2.76 -26.45
N PRO A 32 4.46 4.09 -26.16
CA PRO A 32 4.69 4.60 -24.82
C PRO A 32 3.40 4.58 -24.00
N LEU A 33 2.85 3.39 -23.80
CA LEU A 33 1.69 3.16 -22.94
C LEU A 33 2.16 2.57 -21.61
N GLU A 34 1.92 3.30 -20.53
CA GLU A 34 2.22 2.83 -19.17
C GLU A 34 1.10 1.93 -18.67
N LEU A 35 1.43 0.68 -18.36
CA LEU A 35 0.51 -0.29 -17.77
C LEU A 35 0.78 -0.42 -16.26
N LEU A 36 -0.27 -0.60 -15.48
CA LEU A 36 -0.19 -0.81 -14.03
C LEU A 36 0.48 -2.15 -13.65
N GLN A 37 0.61 -3.09 -14.59
CA GLN A 37 1.18 -4.40 -14.34
C GLN A 37 2.70 -4.34 -14.29
N GLU A 38 3.20 -4.26 -13.06
CA GLU A 38 4.61 -4.37 -12.71
C GLU A 38 4.84 -5.63 -11.88
N PHE A 39 5.98 -6.27 -12.09
CA PHE A 39 6.36 -7.52 -11.44
C PHE A 39 7.65 -7.32 -10.67
N CYS A 40 7.69 -7.80 -9.42
CA CYS A 40 8.92 -7.92 -8.66
C CYS A 40 9.13 -9.40 -8.36
N LEU A 41 10.14 -10.00 -8.98
CA LEU A 41 10.52 -11.39 -8.77
C LEU A 41 11.68 -11.40 -7.77
N ILE A 42 11.55 -12.19 -6.71
CA ILE A 42 12.53 -12.26 -5.64
C ILE A 42 12.98 -13.71 -5.47
N ALA A 43 14.28 -13.97 -5.65
CA ALA A 43 14.92 -15.28 -5.48
C ALA A 43 15.54 -15.39 -4.08
N LEU A 44 14.88 -16.14 -3.20
CA LEU A 44 15.28 -16.26 -1.79
C LEU A 44 16.53 -17.12 -1.63
N ASP A 45 16.67 -18.19 -2.41
CA ASP A 45 17.90 -18.99 -2.49
C ASP A 45 19.12 -18.14 -2.84
N VAL A 46 19.01 -17.30 -3.89
CA VAL A 46 20.09 -16.38 -4.28
C VAL A 46 20.37 -15.36 -3.18
N PHE A 47 19.34 -14.87 -2.48
CA PHE A 47 19.51 -13.98 -1.34
C PHE A 47 20.30 -14.62 -0.19
N CYS A 48 20.03 -15.89 0.13
CA CYS A 48 20.72 -16.64 1.18
C CYS A 48 22.23 -16.82 0.92
N GLU A 49 22.66 -16.80 -0.35
CA GLU A 49 24.08 -16.89 -0.71
C GLU A 49 24.85 -15.58 -0.46
N ILE A 50 24.15 -14.46 -0.29
CA ILE A 50 24.78 -13.15 -0.15
C ILE A 50 25.32 -12.97 1.27
N PRO A 51 26.62 -12.68 1.44
CA PRO A 51 27.17 -12.40 2.75
C PRO A 51 26.48 -11.18 3.37
N TYR A 52 25.92 -11.36 4.57
CA TYR A 52 25.30 -10.25 5.30
C TYR A 52 26.37 -9.25 5.77
N SER A 53 26.31 -8.02 5.25
CA SER A 53 27.09 -6.89 5.73
C SER A 53 26.29 -6.10 6.77
N LYS A 54 26.87 -5.88 7.97
CA LYS A 54 26.21 -5.12 9.05
C LYS A 54 25.98 -3.65 8.70
N ASP A 55 26.74 -3.12 7.75
CA ASP A 55 26.69 -1.72 7.33
C ASP A 55 25.55 -1.44 6.33
N GLU A 56 24.87 -2.47 5.82
CA GLU A 56 23.75 -2.35 4.87
C GLU A 56 22.44 -2.89 5.47
N LYS A 57 22.11 -2.43 6.69
CA LYS A 57 20.80 -2.72 7.28
C LYS A 57 19.70 -2.08 6.45
N SER A 58 18.67 -2.86 6.14
CA SER A 58 17.45 -2.36 5.52
C SER A 58 16.26 -3.19 5.98
N GLU A 59 15.10 -2.55 6.03
CA GLU A 59 13.84 -3.23 6.38
C GLU A 59 13.54 -4.37 5.39
N GLN A 60 13.83 -4.15 4.10
CA GLN A 60 13.70 -5.19 3.09
C GLN A 60 14.53 -6.43 3.44
N LYS A 61 15.82 -6.26 3.77
CA LYS A 61 16.68 -7.40 4.16
C LYS A 61 16.18 -8.06 5.44
N ALA A 62 15.62 -7.31 6.39
CA ALA A 62 15.02 -7.89 7.58
C ALA A 62 13.82 -8.79 7.25
N TRP A 63 12.91 -8.32 6.38
CA TRP A 63 11.79 -9.12 5.89
C TRP A 63 12.23 -10.37 5.12
N LEU A 64 13.22 -10.25 4.24
CA LEU A 64 13.74 -11.40 3.50
C LEU A 64 14.45 -12.38 4.45
N SER A 65 15.25 -11.89 5.38
CA SER A 65 15.87 -12.71 6.43
C SER A 65 14.83 -13.46 7.27
N LEU A 66 13.71 -12.82 7.62
CA LEU A 66 12.58 -13.49 8.30
C LEU A 66 12.04 -14.65 7.46
N LEU A 67 11.78 -14.42 6.17
CA LEU A 67 11.23 -15.41 5.26
C LEU A 67 12.18 -16.59 4.97
N THR A 68 13.49 -16.37 5.05
CA THR A 68 14.50 -17.40 4.80
C THR A 68 15.11 -18.00 6.07
N THR A 69 14.57 -17.69 7.25
CA THR A 69 15.11 -18.21 8.51
C THR A 69 14.56 -19.60 8.79
N GLU A 70 15.45 -20.59 8.80
CA GLU A 70 15.10 -22.00 9.05
C GLU A 70 15.37 -22.45 10.50
N ASP A 71 16.27 -21.76 11.21
CA ASP A 71 16.73 -22.17 12.54
C ASP A 71 16.70 -21.04 13.57
N LEU A 72 16.62 -21.46 14.84
CA LEU A 72 16.49 -20.54 15.97
C LEU A 72 17.71 -19.62 16.14
N LYS A 73 18.92 -20.10 15.81
CA LYS A 73 20.14 -19.31 15.97
C LYS A 73 20.16 -18.14 14.99
N ASN A 74 19.73 -18.37 13.75
CA ASN A 74 19.56 -17.31 12.77
C ASN A 74 18.42 -16.36 13.18
N ALA A 75 17.31 -16.87 13.70
CA ALA A 75 16.22 -16.03 14.23
C ALA A 75 16.71 -15.10 15.35
N GLU A 76 17.41 -15.63 16.36
CA GLU A 76 17.99 -14.85 17.46
C GLU A 76 18.96 -13.78 16.96
N ARG A 77 19.81 -14.14 15.98
CA ARG A 77 20.70 -13.18 15.32
C ARG A 77 19.91 -12.05 14.67
N TRP A 78 18.85 -12.36 13.94
CA TRP A 78 18.04 -11.35 13.28
C TRP A 78 17.23 -10.48 14.25
N ILE A 79 16.74 -11.04 15.35
CA ILE A 79 16.09 -10.27 16.43
C ILE A 79 17.07 -9.28 17.06
N GLN A 80 18.32 -9.69 17.32
CA GLN A 80 19.34 -8.79 17.84
C GLN A 80 19.63 -7.63 16.88
N GLU A 81 19.63 -7.91 15.57
CA GLU A 81 19.91 -6.90 14.55
C GLU A 81 18.68 -6.02 14.21
N TYR A 82 17.47 -6.59 14.36
CA TYR A 82 16.15 -6.00 14.07
C TYR A 82 15.14 -6.37 15.19
N PRO A 83 15.13 -5.63 16.32
CA PRO A 83 14.34 -6.01 17.51
C PRO A 83 12.84 -6.17 17.28
N TRP A 84 12.26 -5.43 16.33
CA TRP A 84 10.85 -5.53 15.98
C TRP A 84 10.46 -6.89 15.37
N LEU A 85 11.42 -7.69 14.91
CA LEU A 85 11.15 -9.05 14.44
C LEU A 85 10.74 -10.01 15.57
N GLU A 86 11.08 -9.70 16.83
CA GLU A 86 10.79 -10.59 17.97
C GLU A 86 9.30 -10.91 18.07
N GLU A 87 8.45 -9.89 18.02
CA GLU A 87 6.99 -10.04 18.10
C GLU A 87 6.48 -10.95 16.98
N ILE A 88 6.98 -10.75 15.75
CA ILE A 88 6.57 -11.53 14.58
C ILE A 88 7.02 -13.00 14.71
N TYR A 89 8.27 -13.25 15.13
CA TYR A 89 8.73 -14.62 15.38
C TYR A 89 7.92 -15.32 16.48
N GLN A 90 7.55 -14.59 17.54
CA GLN A 90 6.71 -15.11 18.62
C GLN A 90 5.30 -15.44 18.10
N GLU A 91 4.68 -14.56 17.32
CA GLU A 91 3.38 -14.80 16.70
C GLU A 91 3.39 -16.02 15.78
N ILE A 92 4.40 -16.15 14.91
CA ILE A 92 4.57 -17.31 14.03
C ILE A 92 4.73 -18.59 14.85
N ALA A 93 5.51 -18.55 15.94
CA ALA A 93 5.67 -19.69 16.83
C ALA A 93 4.34 -20.05 17.55
N MET A 94 3.54 -19.04 17.92
CA MET A 94 2.21 -19.24 18.50
C MET A 94 1.23 -19.81 17.48
N LEU A 95 1.29 -19.41 16.21
CA LEU A 95 0.45 -19.95 15.14
C LEU A 95 0.63 -21.48 15.01
N ARG A 96 1.86 -21.99 15.19
CA ARG A 96 2.12 -23.44 15.20
C ARG A 96 1.48 -24.16 16.39
N ARG A 97 1.27 -23.48 17.52
CA ARG A 97 0.75 -24.07 18.76
C ARG A 97 -0.77 -23.91 18.90
N LYS A 98 -1.29 -22.76 18.47
CA LYS A 98 -2.66 -22.31 18.66
C LYS A 98 -3.14 -21.50 17.44
N PRO A 99 -3.31 -22.17 16.27
CA PRO A 99 -3.60 -21.48 15.03
C PRO A 99 -4.92 -20.69 15.07
N GLU A 100 -5.95 -21.23 15.72
CA GLU A 100 -7.28 -20.60 15.80
C GLU A 100 -7.26 -19.27 16.55
N GLU A 101 -6.54 -19.18 17.69
CA GLU A 101 -6.44 -17.96 18.48
C GLU A 101 -5.70 -16.85 17.70
N VAL A 102 -4.56 -17.19 17.08
CA VAL A 102 -3.75 -16.24 16.30
C VAL A 102 -4.49 -15.78 15.04
N LEU A 103 -5.15 -16.69 14.31
CA LEU A 103 -5.96 -16.33 13.15
C LEU A 103 -7.15 -15.44 13.55
N GLY A 104 -7.76 -15.68 14.71
CA GLY A 104 -8.80 -14.82 15.27
C GLY A 104 -8.30 -13.40 15.51
N MET A 105 -7.14 -13.25 16.16
CA MET A 105 -6.50 -11.95 16.39
C MET A 105 -6.19 -11.21 15.09
N TRP A 106 -5.60 -11.90 14.11
CA TRP A 106 -5.30 -11.30 12.80
C TRP A 106 -6.57 -10.91 12.05
N SER A 107 -7.62 -11.74 12.08
CA SER A 107 -8.92 -11.41 11.48
C SER A 107 -9.54 -10.17 12.12
N GLU A 108 -9.40 -10.02 13.44
CA GLU A 108 -9.92 -8.84 14.15
C GLU A 108 -9.11 -7.58 13.80
N ALA A 109 -7.78 -7.68 13.75
CA ALA A 109 -6.91 -6.58 13.34
C ALA A 109 -7.22 -6.12 11.90
N LEU A 110 -7.40 -7.06 10.97
CA LEU A 110 -7.80 -6.76 9.59
C LEU A 110 -9.16 -6.07 9.52
N ARG A 111 -10.14 -6.53 10.30
CA ARG A 111 -11.46 -5.89 10.39
C ARG A 111 -11.34 -4.44 10.89
N MET A 112 -10.57 -4.21 11.95
CA MET A 112 -10.35 -2.86 12.49
C MET A 112 -9.68 -1.93 11.47
N LEU A 113 -8.71 -2.45 10.71
CA LEU A 113 -8.05 -1.67 9.65
C LEU A 113 -9.05 -1.27 8.56
N ASP A 114 -9.85 -2.21 8.07
CA ASP A 114 -10.88 -1.95 7.05
C ASP A 114 -11.90 -0.91 7.54
N GLU A 115 -12.38 -1.05 8.77
CA GLU A 115 -13.30 -0.08 9.40
C GLU A 115 -12.70 1.32 9.47
N ASN A 116 -11.42 1.44 9.84
CA ASN A 116 -10.74 2.73 9.90
C ASN A 116 -10.53 3.35 8.51
N SER A 117 -10.16 2.54 7.51
CA SER A 117 -10.01 3.00 6.12
C SER A 117 -11.33 3.47 5.51
N LEU A 118 -12.42 2.73 5.73
CA LEU A 118 -13.75 3.12 5.29
C LEU A 118 -14.22 4.41 5.97
N LYS A 119 -13.99 4.55 7.28
CA LYS A 119 -14.33 5.76 8.02
C LYS A 119 -13.59 6.98 7.46
N TYR A 120 -12.28 6.85 7.25
CA TYR A 120 -11.46 7.91 6.65
C TYR A 120 -12.01 8.34 5.28
N TYR A 121 -12.32 7.36 4.41
CA TYR A 121 -12.88 7.64 3.09
C TYR A 121 -14.25 8.33 3.13
N VAL A 122 -15.13 7.92 4.04
CA VAL A 122 -16.44 8.55 4.23
C VAL A 122 -16.28 10.00 4.72
N ASP A 123 -15.32 10.26 5.60
CA ASP A 123 -15.09 11.60 6.13
C ASP A 123 -14.54 12.53 5.02
N GLU A 124 -13.62 12.07 4.17
CA GLU A 124 -13.18 12.82 2.97
C GLU A 124 -14.35 13.11 2.01
N LEU A 125 -15.22 12.13 1.74
CA LEU A 125 -16.39 12.33 0.89
C LEU A 125 -17.38 13.35 1.46
N LYS A 126 -17.58 13.37 2.78
CA LYS A 126 -18.45 14.37 3.43
C LYS A 126 -17.90 15.78 3.29
N GLU A 127 -16.59 15.96 3.48
CA GLU A 127 -15.95 17.26 3.30
C GLU A 127 -16.08 17.76 1.86
N GLU A 128 -15.87 16.89 0.87
CA GLU A 128 -16.03 17.21 -0.56
C GLU A 128 -17.48 17.61 -0.89
N VAL A 129 -18.47 16.82 -0.43
CA VAL A 129 -19.90 17.14 -0.63
C VAL A 129 -20.27 18.46 0.03
N GLN A 130 -19.74 18.73 1.23
CA GLN A 130 -20.00 19.98 1.92
C GLN A 130 -19.43 21.16 1.15
N ARG A 131 -18.18 21.08 0.66
CA ARG A 131 -17.57 22.13 -0.17
C ARG A 131 -18.39 22.42 -1.43
N ILE A 132 -18.77 21.37 -2.17
CA ILE A 132 -19.59 21.52 -3.39
C ILE A 132 -20.96 22.14 -3.06
N THR A 133 -21.55 21.78 -1.93
CA THR A 133 -22.84 22.31 -1.49
C THR A 133 -22.73 23.79 -1.14
N GLU A 134 -21.66 24.18 -0.45
CA GLU A 134 -21.37 25.58 -0.10
C GLU A 134 -21.13 26.42 -1.36
N GLU A 135 -20.34 25.93 -2.31
CA GLU A 135 -20.11 26.57 -3.61
C GLU A 135 -21.42 26.74 -4.40
N LYS A 136 -22.21 25.67 -4.55
CA LYS A 136 -23.51 25.75 -5.25
C LYS A 136 -24.49 26.71 -4.58
N ASN A 137 -24.52 26.74 -3.24
CA ASN A 137 -25.37 27.66 -2.51
C ASN A 137 -24.92 29.11 -2.68
N ALA A 138 -23.62 29.37 -2.78
CA ALA A 138 -23.09 30.70 -3.09
C ALA A 138 -23.49 31.14 -4.51
N GLU A 139 -23.28 30.28 -5.51
CA GLU A 139 -23.68 30.53 -6.90
C GLU A 139 -25.20 30.77 -7.03
N LEU A 140 -26.02 29.99 -6.32
CA LEU A 140 -27.47 30.17 -6.31
C LEU A 140 -27.86 31.54 -5.74
N ARG A 141 -27.22 31.97 -4.64
CA ARG A 141 -27.47 33.30 -4.05
C ARG A 141 -27.10 34.43 -4.98
N GLU A 142 -25.98 34.30 -5.71
CA GLU A 142 -25.60 35.30 -6.73
C GLU A 142 -26.63 35.38 -7.85
N LYS A 143 -27.07 34.23 -8.39
CA LYS A 143 -28.10 34.19 -9.43
C LYS A 143 -29.45 34.72 -8.95
N ASP A 144 -29.86 34.39 -7.73
CA ASP A 144 -31.11 34.92 -7.16
C ASP A 144 -31.03 36.45 -7.00
N ALA A 145 -29.88 36.99 -6.60
CA ALA A 145 -29.67 38.44 -6.50
C ALA A 145 -29.72 39.13 -7.88
N GLU A 146 -29.10 38.55 -8.91
CA GLU A 146 -29.20 39.04 -10.29
C GLU A 146 -30.63 39.00 -10.82
N ILE A 147 -31.36 37.91 -10.57
CA ILE A 147 -32.76 37.77 -10.99
C ILE A 147 -33.62 38.85 -10.33
N GLU A 148 -33.44 39.12 -9.04
CA GLU A 148 -34.19 40.16 -8.34
C GLU A 148 -33.84 41.58 -8.83
N ALA A 149 -32.58 41.84 -9.16
CA ALA A 149 -32.16 43.10 -9.77
C ALA A 149 -32.82 43.30 -11.15
N LEU A 150 -32.76 42.30 -12.03
CA LEU A 150 -33.38 42.33 -13.36
C LEU A 150 -34.90 42.47 -13.27
N LYS A 151 -35.56 41.82 -12.31
CA LYS A 151 -37.01 41.98 -12.08
C LYS A 151 -37.38 43.42 -11.70
N LYS A 152 -36.57 44.09 -10.87
CA LYS A 152 -36.80 45.49 -10.50
C LYS A 152 -36.68 46.41 -11.72
N GLU A 153 -35.63 46.25 -12.53
CA GLU A 153 -35.45 47.03 -13.77
C GLU A 153 -36.62 46.82 -14.75
N LEU A 154 -37.09 45.59 -14.91
CA LEU A 154 -38.26 45.26 -15.75
C LEU A 154 -39.56 45.89 -15.24
N ALA A 155 -39.73 45.98 -13.91
CA ALA A 155 -40.90 46.61 -13.30
C ALA A 155 -40.89 48.14 -13.49
N GLU A 156 -39.72 48.76 -13.43
CA GLU A 156 -39.56 50.20 -13.69
C GLU A 156 -39.85 50.54 -15.16
N LEU A 157 -39.35 49.73 -16.10
CA LEU A 157 -39.62 49.89 -17.54
C LEU A 157 -41.08 49.66 -17.94
N LYS A 158 -41.85 48.85 -17.20
CA LYS A 158 -43.28 48.63 -17.46
C LYS A 158 -44.20 49.70 -16.88
N ASN A 159 -43.70 50.52 -15.96
CA ASN A 159 -44.44 51.65 -15.35
C ASN A 159 -44.16 52.98 -16.07
N THR A 160 -43.45 52.94 -17.20
CA THR A 160 -43.24 54.06 -18.13
C THR A 160 -44.01 53.80 -19.43
#